data_AF-A0A9X2MYP8-F1
#
_entry.id   AF-A0A9X2MYP8-F1
#
_cell.length_a   1.000
_cell.length_b   1.000
_cell.length_c   1.000
_cell.angle_alpha   90.00
_cell.angle_beta   90.00
_cell.angle_gamma   90.00
#
_symmetry.space_group_name_H-M   'P 1'
#
loop_
_entity.id
_entity.type
_entity.pdbx_description
1 polymer ?
#
loop_
_entity_poly.entity_id
_entity_poly.type
_entity_poly.pdbx_seq_one_letter_code
_entity_poly.pdbx_strand_id
1 'polypeptide(L)'
;MILRLLMKINISRNNIPLAIMIVENEFRPFIVRLIEYLYLFICLRFNREKALNISIGVAQVKYKYWLEYYTGTDNYSSFYNIFFFEDPIKNYDLVEWYLNQRKFRNSIEISEIYTGAKNIYYANKIDKAMITIINIQRLGRHLKSGDIS
;
A
#
# COMPACT_ATOMS: atom_id res chain seq x y z
N MET A 1 -9.47 7.03 -9.47
CA MET A 1 -8.11 6.42 -9.36
C MET A 1 -8.18 4.95 -8.92
N ILE A 2 -8.80 4.62 -7.78
CA ILE A 2 -8.91 3.25 -7.23
C ILE A 2 -9.59 2.25 -8.20
N LEU A 3 -10.66 2.66 -8.90
CA LEU A 3 -11.31 1.82 -9.92
C LEU A 3 -10.38 1.43 -11.08
N ARG A 4 -9.50 2.35 -11.52
CA ARG A 4 -8.50 2.06 -12.58
C ARG A 4 -7.38 1.16 -12.06
N LEU A 5 -6.98 1.32 -10.79
CA LEU A 5 -6.07 0.37 -10.11
C LEU A 5 -6.67 -1.03 -10.09
N LEU A 6 -7.91 -1.16 -9.62
CA LEU A 6 -8.64 -2.42 -9.50
C LEU A 6 -8.76 -3.16 -10.83
N MET A 7 -8.83 -2.41 -11.93
CA MET A 7 -8.84 -2.98 -13.28
C MET A 7 -7.45 -3.38 -13.79
N LYS A 8 -6.38 -2.69 -13.35
CA LYS A 8 -5.00 -2.99 -13.74
C LYS A 8 -4.37 -4.13 -12.91
N ILE A 9 -4.64 -4.15 -11.61
CA ILE A 9 -4.22 -5.23 -10.73
C ILE A 9 -5.15 -6.39 -11.04
N ASN A 10 -4.60 -7.46 -11.61
CA ASN A 10 -5.39 -8.60 -12.06
C ASN A 10 -6.28 -9.12 -10.92
N ILE A 11 -7.56 -9.37 -11.22
CA ILE A 11 -8.62 -9.74 -10.25
C ILE A 11 -8.29 -11.04 -9.49
N SER A 12 -7.29 -11.80 -9.94
CA SER A 12 -6.82 -13.05 -9.34
C SER A 12 -5.75 -12.90 -8.25
N ARG A 13 -5.28 -11.69 -7.95
CA ARG A 13 -4.23 -11.46 -6.92
C ARG A 13 -4.82 -11.29 -5.51
N ASN A 14 -3.94 -11.24 -4.50
CA ASN A 14 -4.31 -11.05 -3.09
C ASN A 14 -4.98 -9.67 -2.88
N ASN A 15 -6.17 -9.65 -2.28
CA ASN A 15 -6.90 -8.38 -2.07
C ASN A 15 -6.37 -7.56 -0.87
N ILE A 16 -5.57 -8.16 0.01
CA ILE A 16 -5.11 -7.52 1.26
C ILE A 16 -4.21 -6.30 1.00
N PRO A 17 -3.18 -6.35 0.14
CA PRO A 17 -2.37 -5.17 -0.16
C PRO A 17 -3.19 -3.98 -0.64
N LEU A 18 -4.20 -4.26 -1.47
CA LEU A 18 -5.09 -3.22 -1.96
C LEU A 18 -6.01 -2.67 -0.86
N ALA A 19 -6.51 -3.52 0.02
CA ALA A 19 -7.29 -3.08 1.18
C ALA A 19 -6.47 -2.15 2.08
N ILE A 20 -5.21 -2.50 2.36
CA ILE A 20 -4.28 -1.64 3.11
C ILE A 20 -4.10 -0.29 2.41
N MET A 21 -3.84 -0.26 1.10
CA MET A 21 -3.69 1.00 0.37
C MET A 21 -4.94 1.88 0.41
N ILE A 22 -6.14 1.30 0.38
CA ILE A 22 -7.40 2.06 0.53
C ILE A 22 -7.47 2.69 1.92
N VAL A 23 -7.19 1.89 2.96
CA VAL A 23 -7.24 2.33 4.36
C VAL A 23 -6.20 3.42 4.64
N GLU A 24 -4.97 3.26 4.19
CA GLU A 24 -3.90 4.24 4.38
C GLU A 24 -4.19 5.55 3.64
N ASN A 25 -4.77 5.49 2.45
CA ASN A 25 -5.18 6.70 1.74
C ASN A 25 -6.33 7.46 2.44
N GLU A 26 -7.13 6.79 3.28
CA GLU A 26 -8.12 7.45 4.15
C GLU A 26 -7.44 8.15 5.33
N PHE A 27 -6.46 7.50 5.97
CA PHE A 27 -5.74 8.04 7.13
C PHE A 27 -4.70 9.10 6.81
N ARG A 28 -4.14 9.05 5.59
CA ARG A 28 -3.03 9.88 5.15
C ARG A 28 -3.38 10.50 3.79
N PRO A 29 -4.15 11.60 3.78
CA PRO A 29 -4.52 12.27 2.54
C PRO A 29 -3.28 12.82 1.82
N PHE A 30 -3.41 13.05 0.51
CA PHE A 30 -2.30 13.43 -0.37
C PHE A 30 -1.43 14.59 0.14
N ILE A 31 -2.05 15.61 0.74
CA ILE A 31 -1.32 16.77 1.28
C ILE A 31 -0.37 16.37 2.42
N VAL A 32 -0.81 15.46 3.29
CA VAL A 32 0.03 14.95 4.39
C VAL A 32 1.21 14.17 3.82
N ARG A 33 0.98 13.34 2.79
CA ARG A 33 2.06 12.60 2.10
C ARG A 33 3.07 13.52 1.44
N LEU A 34 2.62 14.64 0.86
CA LEU A 34 3.53 15.64 0.30
C LEU A 34 4.48 16.21 1.36
N ILE A 35 3.97 16.48 2.57
CA ILE A 35 4.79 16.92 3.70
C ILE A 35 5.75 15.81 4.15
N GLU A 36 5.30 14.55 4.19
CA GLU A 36 6.14 13.39 4.51
C GLU A 36 7.30 13.24 3.51
N TYR A 37 7.08 13.48 2.22
CA TYR A 37 8.14 13.45 1.20
C TYR A 37 9.17 14.57 1.39
N LEU A 38 8.71 15.80 1.70
CA LEU A 38 9.61 16.90 2.01
C LEU A 38 10.43 16.61 3.28
N TYR A 39 9.77 16.07 4.31
CA TYR A 39 10.44 15.66 5.54
C TYR A 39 11.45 14.54 5.31
N LEU A 40 11.11 13.55 4.48
CA LEU A 40 12.04 12.51 4.04
C LEU A 40 13.28 13.11 3.38
N PHE A 41 13.12 14.05 2.44
CA PHE A 41 14.24 14.69 1.75
C PHE A 41 15.18 15.42 2.73
N ILE A 42 14.61 16.16 3.68
CA ILE A 42 15.38 16.82 4.74
C ILE A 42 16.12 15.77 5.59
N CYS A 43 15.45 14.71 6.03
CA CYS A 43 16.10 13.66 6.81
C CYS A 43 17.18 12.93 6.02
N LEU A 44 17.00 12.65 4.73
CA LEU A 44 18.04 12.03 3.90
C LEU A 44 19.32 12.87 3.86
N ARG A 45 19.20 14.21 3.92
CA ARG A 45 20.33 15.15 3.90
C ARG A 45 21.05 15.28 5.25
N PHE A 46 20.32 15.21 6.36
CA PHE A 46 20.84 15.56 7.70
C PHE A 46 20.85 14.41 8.70
N ASN A 47 19.93 13.43 8.59
CA ASN A 47 19.81 12.30 9.51
C ASN A 47 19.20 11.07 8.80
N ARG A 48 20.07 10.25 8.21
CA ARG A 48 19.67 9.05 7.45
C ARG A 48 18.93 8.02 8.30
N GLU A 49 19.30 7.84 9.56
CA GLU A 49 18.62 6.89 10.46
C GLU A 49 17.15 7.27 10.70
N LYS A 50 16.86 8.57 10.86
CA LYS A 50 15.48 9.05 10.93
C LYS A 50 14.76 8.81 9.60
N ALA A 51 15.41 9.06 8.46
CA ALA A 51 14.81 8.85 7.14
C ALA A 51 14.30 7.41 6.94
N LEU A 52 15.05 6.41 7.40
CA LEU A 52 14.69 4.98 7.30
C LEU A 52 13.35 4.62 7.97
N ASN A 53 12.93 5.41 8.96
CA ASN A 53 11.73 5.15 9.75
C ASN A 53 10.50 5.94 9.29
N ILE A 54 10.64 6.81 8.28
CA ILE A 54 9.53 7.58 7.72
C ILE A 54 8.68 6.65 6.84
N SER A 55 7.37 6.63 7.08
CA SER A 55 6.39 5.99 6.21
C SER A 55 6.11 6.86 4.99
N ILE A 56 6.15 6.26 3.80
CA ILE A 56 5.92 6.96 2.54
C ILE A 56 5.13 6.11 1.55
N GLY A 57 4.63 6.76 0.50
CA GLY A 57 3.82 6.14 -0.54
C GLY A 57 2.34 6.07 -0.17
N VAL A 58 1.53 5.61 -1.13
CA VAL A 58 0.09 5.40 -0.94
C VAL A 58 -0.17 4.37 0.17
N ALA A 59 0.69 3.35 0.25
CA ALA A 59 0.62 2.34 1.28
C ALA A 59 1.23 2.79 2.61
N GLN A 60 1.96 3.91 2.70
CA GLN A 60 2.56 4.35 3.98
C GLN A 60 3.53 3.34 4.60
N VAL A 61 4.29 2.63 3.76
CA VAL A 61 5.34 1.68 4.19
C VAL A 61 6.60 2.45 4.58
N LYS A 62 7.30 2.01 5.64
CA LYS A 62 8.57 2.62 6.07
C LYS A 62 9.62 2.59 4.96
N TYR A 63 10.37 3.69 4.81
CA TYR A 63 11.37 3.87 3.77
C TYR A 63 12.44 2.77 3.74
N LYS A 64 12.85 2.24 4.89
CA LYS A 64 13.78 1.10 4.93
C LYS A 64 13.28 -0.13 4.16
N TYR A 65 11.97 -0.41 4.18
CA TYR A 65 11.41 -1.56 3.47
C TYR A 65 11.28 -1.30 1.97
N TRP A 66 11.08 -0.04 1.58
CA TRP A 66 11.24 0.36 0.18
C TRP A 66 12.66 0.07 -0.29
N LEU A 67 13.67 0.47 0.49
CA LEU A 67 15.07 0.17 0.18
C LEU A 67 15.29 -1.33 0.10
N GLU A 68 14.94 -2.10 1.13
CA GLU A 68 15.15 -3.56 1.15
C GLU A 68 14.53 -4.27 -0.06
N TYR A 69 13.29 -3.91 -0.43
CA TYR A 69 12.60 -4.51 -1.57
C TYR A 69 13.28 -4.17 -2.90
N TYR A 70 13.68 -2.91 -3.11
CA TYR A 70 14.26 -2.46 -4.36
C TYR A 70 15.79 -2.55 -4.42
N THR A 71 16.50 -2.76 -3.32
CA THR A 71 17.95 -3.07 -3.32
C THR A 71 18.26 -4.38 -4.03
N GLY A 72 17.29 -5.31 -4.06
CA GLY A 72 17.39 -6.53 -4.85
C GLY A 72 17.12 -6.34 -6.36
N THR A 73 16.85 -5.11 -6.79
CA THR A 73 16.54 -4.76 -8.19
C THR A 73 17.45 -3.60 -8.60
N ASP A 74 18.21 -3.70 -9.70
CA ASP A 74 19.28 -2.76 -10.08
C ASP A 74 18.86 -1.29 -10.40
N ASN A 75 17.75 -0.78 -9.87
CA ASN A 75 17.11 0.50 -10.22
C ASN A 75 17.18 1.58 -9.13
N TYR A 76 18.35 1.75 -8.52
CA TYR A 76 18.59 2.78 -7.50
C TYR A 76 18.39 4.24 -7.99
N SER A 77 18.54 4.47 -9.30
CA SER A 77 18.46 5.81 -9.90
C SER A 77 17.06 6.45 -9.85
N SER A 78 16.00 5.65 -9.63
CA SER A 78 14.61 6.14 -9.59
C SER A 78 14.11 6.58 -8.21
N PHE A 79 14.89 6.39 -7.13
CA PHE A 79 14.47 6.69 -5.75
C PHE A 79 14.32 8.19 -5.45
N TYR A 80 14.85 9.06 -6.30
CA TYR A 80 14.71 10.52 -6.16
C TYR A 80 13.43 11.06 -6.77
N ASN A 81 12.61 10.22 -7.42
CA ASN A 81 11.38 10.63 -8.05
C ASN A 81 10.18 10.35 -7.13
N ILE A 82 9.49 11.39 -6.63
CA ILE A 82 8.29 11.24 -5.79
C ILE A 82 7.20 10.41 -6.49
N PHE A 83 7.09 10.49 -7.82
CA PHE A 83 6.14 9.68 -8.59
C PHE A 83 6.40 8.17 -8.47
N PHE A 84 7.61 7.77 -8.09
CA PHE A 84 7.92 6.37 -7.79
C PHE A 84 7.12 5.86 -6.60
N PHE A 85 7.05 6.64 -5.52
CA PHE A 85 6.36 6.26 -4.28
C PHE A 85 4.84 6.40 -4.39
N GLU A 86 4.34 7.21 -5.33
CA GLU A 86 2.90 7.32 -5.62
C GLU A 86 2.42 6.29 -6.65
N ASP A 87 3.30 5.47 -7.24
CA ASP A 87 2.91 4.42 -8.18
C ASP A 87 2.12 3.32 -7.43
N PRO A 88 0.84 3.13 -7.75
CA PRO A 88 0.01 2.18 -7.04
C PRO A 88 0.43 0.72 -7.21
N ILE A 89 0.99 0.35 -8.36
CA ILE A 89 1.42 -1.02 -8.62
C ILE A 89 2.63 -1.34 -7.74
N LYS A 90 3.58 -0.40 -7.65
CA LYS A 90 4.75 -0.52 -6.78
C LYS A 90 4.39 -0.61 -5.30
N ASN A 91 3.40 0.17 -4.86
CA ASN A 91 2.88 0.09 -3.49
C ASN A 91 2.22 -1.27 -3.23
N TYR A 92 1.40 -1.76 -4.18
CA TYR A 92 0.77 -3.07 -4.09
C TYR A 92 1.83 -4.17 -3.94
N ASP A 93 2.81 -4.21 -4.86
CA ASP A 93 3.84 -5.25 -4.89
C ASP A 93 4.73 -5.20 -3.64
N LEU A 94 5.06 -4.01 -3.14
CA LEU A 94 5.82 -3.83 -1.89
C LEU A 94 5.05 -4.35 -0.67
N VAL A 95 3.75 -4.04 -0.56
CA VAL A 95 2.94 -4.51 0.57
C VAL A 95 2.76 -6.03 0.50
N GLU A 96 2.54 -6.58 -0.70
CA GLU A 96 2.47 -8.04 -0.90
C GLU A 96 3.77 -8.72 -0.45
N TRP A 97 4.93 -8.21 -0.90
CA TRP A 97 6.24 -8.69 -0.46
C TRP A 97 6.42 -8.58 1.06
N TYR A 98 6.06 -7.44 1.66
CA TYR A 98 6.22 -7.18 3.09
C TYR A 98 5.38 -8.12 3.95
N LEU A 99 4.15 -8.40 3.52
CA LEU A 99 3.23 -9.31 4.20
C LEU A 99 3.64 -10.77 4.02
N ASN A 100 4.14 -11.17 2.85
CA ASN A 100 4.54 -12.56 2.58
C ASN A 100 5.73 -13.04 3.45
N GLN A 101 6.50 -12.11 4.03
CA GLN A 101 7.54 -12.43 5.01
C GLN A 101 7.00 -12.83 6.39
N ARG A 102 5.70 -12.64 6.64
CA ARG A 102 5.08 -12.77 7.95
C ARG A 102 3.86 -13.67 7.86
N LYS A 103 3.63 -14.47 8.89
CA LYS A 103 2.40 -15.25 9.00
C LYS A 103 1.34 -14.39 9.66
N PHE A 104 0.15 -14.34 9.06
CA PHE A 104 -1.02 -13.72 9.64
C PHE A 104 -2.26 -14.53 9.29
N ARG A 105 -3.28 -14.47 10.14
CA ARG A 105 -4.55 -15.23 10.02
C ARG A 105 -5.77 -14.34 9.90
N ASN A 106 -5.68 -13.09 10.35
CA ASN A 106 -6.80 -12.17 10.44
C ASN A 106 -6.32 -10.70 10.32
N SER A 107 -7.28 -9.78 10.19
CA SER A 107 -7.04 -8.35 10.06
C SER A 107 -6.38 -7.69 11.27
N ILE A 108 -6.54 -8.25 12.48
CA ILE A 108 -5.89 -7.76 13.70
C ILE A 108 -4.38 -8.04 13.65
N GLU A 109 -3.99 -9.24 13.22
CA GLU A 109 -2.57 -9.59 13.01
C GLU A 109 -1.96 -8.74 11.89
N ILE A 110 -2.71 -8.47 10.82
CA ILE A 110 -2.27 -7.52 9.78
C ILE A 110 -2.05 -6.12 10.38
N SER A 111 -2.96 -5.63 11.22
CA SER A 111 -2.79 -4.35 11.91
C SER A 111 -1.51 -4.31 12.74
N GLU A 112 -1.21 -5.36 13.49
CA GLU A 112 0.00 -5.45 14.30
C GLU A 112 1.26 -5.40 13.45
N ILE A 113 1.29 -6.16 12.35
CA ILE A 113 2.41 -6.19 11.40
C ILE A 113 2.65 -4.81 10.77
N TYR A 114 1.56 -4.11 10.44
CA TYR A 114 1.62 -2.88 9.66
C TYR A 114 1.88 -1.64 10.52
N THR A 115 1.12 -1.51 11.60
CA THR A 115 1.13 -0.32 12.46
C THR A 115 2.04 -0.49 13.68
N GLY A 116 2.50 -1.72 13.97
CA GLY A 116 3.24 -2.05 15.18
C GLY A 116 2.34 -2.30 16.41
N ALA A 117 1.01 -2.26 16.26
CA ALA A 117 0.07 -2.49 17.34
C ALA A 117 -1.20 -3.21 16.88
N LYS A 118 -1.77 -4.03 17.76
CA LYS A 118 -3.10 -4.64 17.56
C LYS A 118 -4.17 -3.55 17.66
N ASN A 119 -4.59 -3.02 16.53
CA ASN A 119 -5.57 -1.93 16.46
C ASN A 119 -6.86 -2.44 15.80
N ILE A 120 -7.91 -2.60 16.63
CA ILE A 120 -9.22 -3.09 16.19
C ILE A 120 -9.86 -2.15 15.16
N TYR A 121 -9.68 -0.84 15.30
CA TYR A 121 -10.25 0.13 14.37
C TYR A 121 -9.62 0.00 12.98
N TYR A 122 -8.29 -0.13 12.92
CA TYR A 122 -7.56 -0.36 11.67
C TYR A 122 -7.93 -1.71 11.03
N ALA A 123 -8.01 -2.77 11.82
CA ALA A 123 -8.44 -4.10 11.37
C ALA A 123 -9.86 -4.06 10.74
N ASN A 124 -10.82 -3.40 11.41
CA ASN A 124 -12.18 -3.23 10.90
C ASN A 124 -12.22 -2.44 9.57
N LYS A 125 -11.32 -1.47 9.40
CA LYS A 125 -11.21 -0.71 8.14
C LYS A 125 -10.68 -1.59 7.00
N ILE A 126 -9.71 -2.47 7.28
CA ILE A 126 -9.23 -3.48 6.32
C ILE A 126 -10.36 -4.40 5.89
N ASP A 127 -11.11 -4.96 6.84
CA ASP A 127 -12.18 -5.91 6.52
C ASP A 127 -13.28 -5.27 5.66
N LYS A 128 -13.65 -4.02 5.96
CA LYS A 128 -14.59 -3.25 5.13
C LYS A 128 -14.04 -3.02 3.71
N ALA A 129 -12.78 -2.62 3.59
CA ALA A 129 -12.15 -2.40 2.30
C ALA A 129 -12.10 -3.70 1.46
N MET A 130 -11.79 -4.84 2.09
CA MET A 130 -11.81 -6.16 1.46
C MET A 130 -13.18 -6.50 0.88
N ILE A 131 -14.26 -6.30 1.66
CA ILE A 131 -15.64 -6.53 1.19
C ILE A 131 -15.95 -5.63 -0.03
N THR A 132 -15.58 -4.35 0.04
CA THR A 132 -15.78 -3.42 -1.07
C THR A 132 -15.04 -3.86 -2.34
N ILE A 133 -13.78 -4.28 -2.21
CA ILE A 133 -12.97 -4.79 -3.33
C ILE A 133 -13.65 -6.01 -3.97
N ILE A 134 -14.06 -6.99 -3.17
CA ILE A 134 -14.74 -8.21 -3.66
C ILE A 134 -16.03 -7.86 -4.40
N ASN A 135 -16.82 -6.94 -3.87
CA ASN A 135 -18.08 -6.51 -4.49
C ASN A 135 -17.82 -5.81 -5.84
N ILE A 136 -16.82 -4.93 -5.92
CA ILE A 136 -16.44 -4.27 -7.19
C ILE A 136 -15.95 -5.32 -8.20
N GLN A 137 -15.13 -6.29 -7.77
CA GLN A 137 -14.64 -7.37 -8.63
C GLN A 137 -15.77 -8.27 -9.14
N ARG A 138 -16.80 -8.54 -8.31
CA ARG A 138 -18.01 -9.27 -8.73
C ARG A 138 -18.78 -8.50 -9.79
N LEU A 139 -19.09 -7.23 -9.54
CA LEU A 139 -19.79 -6.36 -10.51
C LEU A 139 -19.03 -6.24 -11.84
N GLY A 140 -17.70 -6.07 -11.78
CA GLY A 140 -16.85 -6.01 -12.97
C GLY A 140 -16.83 -7.29 -13.80
N ARG A 141 -17.08 -8.46 -13.19
CA ARG A 141 -17.23 -9.74 -13.91
C ARG A 141 -18.56 -9.82 -14.64
N HIS A 142 -19.67 -9.45 -13.99
CA HIS A 142 -20.99 -9.41 -14.61
C HIS A 142 -21.04 -8.47 -15.82
N LEU A 143 -20.39 -7.30 -15.72
CA LEU A 143 -20.30 -6.35 -16.85
C LEU A 143 -19.50 -6.89 -18.03
N LYS A 144 -18.51 -7.78 -17.79
CA LYS A 144 -17.69 -8.38 -18.85
C LYS A 144 -18.33 -9.62 -19.47
N SER A 145 -19.17 -10.34 -18.74
CA SER A 145 -19.84 -11.54 -19.25
C SER A 145 -21.07 -11.24 -20.12
N GLY A 146 -21.53 -9.99 -20.17
CA GLY A 146 -22.71 -9.62 -20.95
C GLY A 146 -24.03 -10.08 -20.32
N ASP A 147 -24.00 -10.58 -19.08
CA ASP A 147 -25.17 -11.04 -18.32
C ASP A 147 -25.95 -9.87 -17.71
N ILE A 148 -26.34 -8.90 -18.54
CA ILE A 148 -27.38 -7.93 -18.19
C ILE A 148 -28.53 -8.16 -19.16
N SER A 149 -29.34 -9.16 -18.81
CA SER A 149 -30.70 -9.35 -19.30
C SER A 149 -31.68 -8.79 -18.27
#